data_AF-A0A2J7RKA3-F1
#
_entry.id   AF-A0A2J7RKA3-F1
#
_cell.length_a   1.000
_cell.length_b   1.000
_cell.length_c   1.000
_cell.angle_alpha   90.00
_cell.angle_beta   90.00
_cell.angle_gamma   90.00
#
_symmetry.space_group_name_H-M   'P 1'
#
loop_
_entity.id
_entity.type
_entity.pdbx_description
1 polymer ?
#
loop_
_entity_poly.entity_id
_entity_poly.type
_entity_poly.pdbx_seq_one_letter_code
_entity_poly.pdbx_strand_id
1 'polypeptide(L)'
;MTKLEIASLSASSERYIGTQGGGMDQAIAFLGTKGCAKHIQFNPLLSEDVKLPDGAVFVIAHSLAVLNKAKTSDFNCRVAECHLAAQIMAKKRGLSWEKVSSLADLQSAVSASLVEMVDLVKELLHEEPYSKEEICGELEVSEGFLDQLSLSSNTTHISHFKLHQRALHVYQEANRVRAFQEVCQNETVSSLALMKLGELMRESHESLKNLYECSHPNLDKLVYLGEGRALGSRLTGAGWGGCIVALTTKDTVSDYINTLKEKFYKGNPAAVGKDLDSLVFATEPNTGAEIYKLEQ
;
A
#
# COMPACT_ATOMS: atom_id res chain seq x y z
N MET A 1 0.38 5.66 -28.18
CA MET A 1 -0.08 4.89 -27.01
C MET A 1 -1.00 5.77 -26.18
N THR A 2 -2.08 5.21 -25.65
CA THR A 2 -2.96 5.87 -24.68
C THR A 2 -2.28 5.99 -23.32
N LYS A 3 -2.76 6.87 -22.43
CA LYS A 3 -2.23 6.98 -21.06
C LYS A 3 -2.31 5.65 -20.29
N LEU A 4 -3.36 4.85 -20.53
CA LEU A 4 -3.54 3.51 -19.97
C LEU A 4 -2.45 2.56 -20.45
N GLU A 5 -2.20 2.51 -21.76
CA GLU A 5 -1.17 1.66 -22.35
C GLU A 5 0.23 2.01 -21.83
N ILE A 6 0.53 3.31 -21.70
CA ILE A 6 1.83 3.75 -21.18
C ILE A 6 1.98 3.37 -19.71
N ALA A 7 0.94 3.58 -18.88
CA ALA A 7 0.97 3.17 -17.48
C ALA A 7 1.21 1.66 -17.31
N SER A 8 0.51 0.82 -18.08
CA SER A 8 0.71 -0.63 -18.05
C SER A 8 2.12 -1.03 -18.52
N LEU A 9 2.62 -0.42 -19.59
CA LEU A 9 3.98 -0.68 -20.08
C LEU A 9 5.02 -0.28 -19.02
N SER A 10 4.92 0.93 -18.46
CA SER A 10 5.81 1.41 -17.41
C SER A 10 5.82 0.52 -16.17
N ALA A 11 4.65 0.02 -15.72
CA ALA A 11 4.57 -0.90 -14.59
C ALA A 11 5.33 -2.21 -14.84
N SER A 12 5.17 -2.80 -16.03
CA SER A 12 5.93 -4.00 -16.40
C SER A 12 7.42 -3.72 -16.55
N SER A 13 7.78 -2.52 -17.00
CA SER A 13 9.16 -2.11 -17.26
C SER A 13 9.95 -1.85 -15.97
N GLU A 14 9.31 -1.33 -14.92
CA GLU A 14 9.98 -1.09 -13.64
C GLU A 14 10.55 -2.39 -13.04
N ARG A 15 9.92 -3.54 -13.32
CA ARG A 15 10.38 -4.84 -12.82
C ARG A 15 11.76 -5.24 -13.32
N TYR A 16 12.24 -4.64 -14.42
CA TYR A 16 13.61 -4.86 -14.90
C TYR A 16 14.69 -4.35 -13.92
N ILE A 17 14.35 -3.49 -12.96
CA ILE A 17 15.28 -3.07 -11.89
C ILE A 17 15.33 -4.04 -10.71
N GLY A 18 14.54 -5.13 -10.75
CA GLY A 18 14.52 -6.20 -9.76
C GLY A 18 13.38 -6.14 -8.73
N THR A 19 12.57 -5.08 -8.72
CA THR A 19 11.38 -4.98 -7.86
C THR A 19 10.19 -5.73 -8.46
N GLN A 20 9.45 -6.48 -7.65
CA GLN A 20 8.22 -7.17 -8.09
C GLN A 20 6.97 -6.33 -7.79
N GLY A 21 7.03 -5.03 -8.11
CA GLY A 21 5.98 -4.07 -7.82
C GLY A 21 4.70 -4.24 -8.64
N GLY A 22 3.62 -3.63 -8.13
CA GLY A 22 2.35 -3.46 -8.83
C GLY A 22 2.36 -2.28 -9.82
N GLY A 23 1.17 -1.88 -10.28
CA GLY A 23 0.98 -0.82 -11.28
C GLY A 23 0.45 0.51 -10.75
N MET A 24 0.31 0.67 -9.43
CA MET A 24 -0.34 1.84 -8.82
C MET A 24 0.40 3.14 -9.14
N ASP A 25 1.72 3.17 -8.92
CA ASP A 25 2.54 4.38 -9.02
C ASP A 25 2.55 4.93 -10.46
N GLN A 26 2.68 4.02 -11.44
CA GLN A 26 2.68 4.36 -12.86
C GLN A 26 1.27 4.75 -13.32
N ALA A 27 0.23 4.03 -12.87
CA ALA A 27 -1.15 4.37 -13.18
C ALA A 27 -1.50 5.78 -12.69
N ILE A 28 -1.22 6.14 -11.43
CA ILE A 28 -1.53 7.49 -10.93
C ILE A 28 -0.67 8.56 -11.60
N ALA A 29 0.59 8.26 -11.92
CA ALA A 29 1.48 9.19 -12.61
C ALA A 29 0.95 9.60 -13.98
N PHE A 30 0.31 8.69 -14.74
CA PHE A 30 -0.27 9.02 -16.04
C PHE A 30 -1.72 9.50 -15.96
N LEU A 31 -2.53 8.88 -15.09
CA LEU A 31 -3.99 9.00 -15.08
C LEU A 31 -4.52 10.06 -14.09
N GLY A 32 -3.65 10.69 -13.30
CA GLY A 32 -4.03 11.75 -12.37
C GLY A 32 -4.84 12.88 -13.02
N THR A 33 -5.80 13.42 -12.27
CA THR A 33 -6.65 14.54 -12.71
C THR A 33 -6.73 15.55 -11.58
N LYS A 34 -6.43 16.82 -11.91
CA LYS A 34 -6.42 17.89 -10.91
C LYS A 34 -7.74 17.97 -10.16
N GLY A 35 -7.66 18.03 -8.83
CA GLY A 35 -8.80 18.12 -7.93
C GLY A 35 -9.45 16.78 -7.54
N CYS A 36 -9.08 15.66 -8.18
CA CYS A 36 -9.65 14.34 -7.89
C CYS A 36 -8.57 13.33 -7.50
N ALA A 37 -8.82 12.57 -6.42
CA ALA A 37 -8.12 11.31 -6.22
C ALA A 37 -8.63 10.28 -7.25
N LYS A 38 -7.97 9.12 -7.34
CA LYS A 38 -8.36 8.06 -8.27
C LYS A 38 -8.60 6.75 -7.54
N HIS A 39 -9.70 6.09 -7.87
CA HIS A 39 -9.88 4.67 -7.62
C HIS A 39 -9.31 3.90 -8.82
N ILE A 40 -8.16 3.27 -8.62
CA ILE A 40 -7.44 2.54 -9.66
C ILE A 40 -7.72 1.04 -9.47
N GLN A 41 -8.24 0.41 -10.52
CA GLN A 41 -8.54 -1.01 -10.56
C GLN A 41 -7.59 -1.70 -11.54
N PHE A 42 -7.34 -2.99 -11.32
CA PHE A 42 -6.42 -3.78 -12.15
C PHE A 42 -7.13 -5.01 -12.71
N ASN A 43 -6.62 -5.51 -13.84
CA ASN A 43 -7.13 -6.69 -14.55
C ASN A 43 -8.61 -6.59 -14.99
N PRO A 44 -8.99 -5.59 -15.82
CA PRO A 44 -8.14 -4.65 -16.57
C PRO A 44 -7.82 -3.34 -15.81
N LEU A 45 -6.85 -2.57 -16.31
CA LEU A 45 -6.52 -1.25 -15.74
C LEU A 45 -7.67 -0.26 -15.99
N LEU A 46 -8.31 0.19 -14.91
CA LEU A 46 -9.35 1.22 -14.92
C LEU A 46 -9.01 2.31 -13.89
N SER A 47 -9.54 3.51 -14.12
CA SER A 47 -9.32 4.66 -13.24
C SER A 47 -10.58 5.51 -13.19
N GLU A 48 -11.12 5.68 -11.99
CA GLU A 48 -12.33 6.45 -11.71
C GLU A 48 -11.99 7.62 -10.78
N ASP A 49 -12.62 8.77 -10.99
CA ASP A 49 -12.46 9.92 -10.10
C ASP A 49 -13.11 9.65 -8.74
N VAL A 50 -12.36 9.97 -7.69
CA VAL A 50 -12.85 10.02 -6.32
C VAL A 50 -12.73 11.44 -5.83
N LYS A 51 -13.87 12.12 -5.71
CA LYS A 51 -13.94 13.45 -5.10
C LYS A 51 -13.74 13.30 -3.60
N LEU A 52 -12.68 13.93 -3.08
CA LEU A 52 -12.44 13.98 -1.64
C LEU A 52 -13.44 14.94 -0.98
N PRO A 53 -13.90 14.69 0.26
CA PRO A 53 -14.82 15.59 0.93
C PRO A 53 -14.25 17.01 1.07
N ASP A 54 -15.11 18.02 0.90
CA ASP A 54 -14.67 19.41 1.02
C ASP A 54 -14.05 19.67 2.40
N GLY A 55 -12.96 20.43 2.42
CA GLY A 55 -12.22 20.73 3.64
C GLY A 55 -11.17 19.68 4.03
N ALA A 56 -11.14 18.51 3.38
CA ALA A 56 -10.02 17.57 3.50
C ALA A 56 -8.72 18.21 2.99
N VAL A 57 -7.68 18.16 3.81
CA VAL A 57 -6.33 18.58 3.42
C VAL A 57 -5.35 17.48 3.78
N PHE A 58 -4.60 17.02 2.78
CA PHE A 58 -3.58 16.00 2.99
C PHE A 58 -2.22 16.63 3.24
N VAL A 59 -1.49 16.12 4.24
CA VAL A 59 -0.12 16.53 4.55
C VAL A 59 0.80 15.35 4.35
N ILE A 60 1.88 15.57 3.61
CA ILE A 60 2.98 14.62 3.45
C ILE A 60 4.08 15.00 4.43
N ALA A 61 4.63 14.01 5.13
CA ALA A 61 5.79 14.20 6.00
C ALA A 61 6.81 13.07 5.80
N HIS A 62 8.04 13.42 5.42
CA HIS A 62 9.12 12.49 5.18
C HIS A 62 9.80 12.07 6.50
N SER A 63 9.95 10.77 6.73
CA SER A 63 10.47 10.16 7.98
C SER A 63 11.97 10.30 8.19
N LEU A 64 12.69 10.88 7.22
CA LEU A 64 14.16 10.98 7.13
C LEU A 64 14.87 9.63 6.98
N ALA A 65 14.15 8.51 7.07
CA ALA A 65 14.66 7.18 6.76
C ALA A 65 14.50 6.91 5.26
N VAL A 66 15.59 6.52 4.61
CA VAL A 66 15.63 6.22 3.19
C VAL A 66 15.78 4.71 3.02
N LEU A 67 14.86 4.10 2.28
CA LEU A 67 14.97 2.71 1.85
C LEU A 67 15.14 2.66 0.34
N ASN A 68 16.16 1.94 -0.13
CA ASN A 68 16.27 1.55 -1.52
C ASN A 68 15.64 0.16 -1.70
N LYS A 69 14.40 0.12 -2.20
CA LYS A 69 13.61 -1.10 -2.39
C LYS A 69 14.27 -2.13 -3.30
N ALA A 70 15.06 -1.69 -4.27
CA ALA A 70 15.73 -2.59 -5.22
C ALA A 70 16.97 -3.26 -4.64
N LYS A 71 17.46 -2.79 -3.48
CA LYS A 71 18.66 -3.32 -2.82
C LYS A 71 18.39 -4.38 -1.76
N THR A 72 17.14 -4.50 -1.29
CA THR A 72 16.78 -5.47 -0.24
C THR A 72 15.70 -6.43 -0.75
N SER A 73 15.58 -7.58 -0.09
CA SER A 73 14.56 -8.58 -0.42
C SER A 73 13.22 -8.31 0.28
N ASP A 74 13.14 -7.34 1.19
CA ASP A 74 11.95 -7.10 2.05
C ASP A 74 10.67 -6.91 1.23
N PHE A 75 10.73 -6.10 0.17
CA PHE A 75 9.59 -5.84 -0.69
C PHE A 75 9.14 -7.10 -1.45
N ASN A 76 10.08 -7.80 -2.10
CA ASN A 76 9.78 -9.01 -2.87
C ASN A 76 9.38 -10.18 -1.95
N CYS A 77 9.86 -10.21 -0.70
CA CYS A 77 9.45 -11.16 0.32
C CYS A 77 7.94 -11.02 0.59
N ARG A 78 7.43 -9.79 0.77
CA ARG A 78 5.98 -9.57 0.94
C ARG A 78 5.16 -10.02 -0.27
N VAL A 79 5.69 -9.81 -1.48
CA VAL A 79 5.06 -10.28 -2.72
C VAL A 79 4.99 -11.80 -2.73
N ALA A 80 6.10 -12.48 -2.41
CA ALA A 80 6.17 -13.93 -2.31
C ALA A 80 5.21 -14.48 -1.24
N GLU A 81 5.19 -13.90 -0.04
CA GLU A 81 4.27 -14.30 1.04
C GLU A 81 2.79 -14.20 0.61
N CYS A 82 2.40 -13.14 -0.11
CA CYS A 82 1.03 -13.01 -0.61
C CYS A 82 0.71 -14.04 -1.71
N HIS A 83 1.66 -14.30 -2.62
CA HIS A 83 1.50 -15.29 -3.68
C HIS A 83 1.34 -16.70 -3.11
N LEU A 84 2.25 -17.08 -2.19
CA LEU A 84 2.21 -18.37 -1.51
C LEU A 84 0.95 -18.55 -0.67
N ALA A 85 0.49 -17.50 0.03
CA ALA A 85 -0.76 -17.55 0.77
C ALA A 85 -1.95 -17.85 -0.15
N ALA A 86 -2.01 -17.20 -1.31
CA ALA A 86 -3.06 -17.45 -2.30
C ALA A 86 -3.01 -18.90 -2.83
N GLN A 87 -1.82 -19.42 -3.11
CA GLN A 87 -1.62 -20.79 -3.60
C GLN A 87 -2.01 -21.85 -2.55
N ILE A 88 -1.57 -21.69 -1.29
CA ILE A 88 -1.94 -22.61 -0.19
C ILE A 88 -3.45 -22.63 0.02
N MET A 89 -4.08 -21.45 0.09
CA MET A 89 -5.53 -21.36 0.24
C MET A 89 -6.27 -21.98 -0.96
N ALA A 90 -5.78 -21.76 -2.20
CA ALA A 90 -6.33 -22.38 -3.39
C ALA A 90 -6.25 -23.92 -3.34
N LYS A 91 -5.08 -24.46 -2.96
CA LYS A 91 -4.87 -25.91 -2.80
C LYS A 91 -5.82 -26.49 -1.76
N LYS A 92 -5.95 -25.86 -0.59
CA LYS A 92 -6.87 -26.29 0.49
C LYS A 92 -8.34 -26.22 0.10
N ARG A 93 -8.70 -25.38 -0.89
CA ARG A 93 -10.04 -25.32 -1.50
C ARG A 93 -10.22 -26.24 -2.71
N GLY A 94 -9.23 -27.06 -3.05
CA GLY A 94 -9.30 -27.98 -4.19
C GLY A 94 -9.24 -27.30 -5.56
N LEU A 95 -8.71 -26.07 -5.62
CA LEU A 95 -8.51 -25.33 -6.87
C LEU A 95 -7.13 -25.64 -7.47
N SER A 96 -6.97 -25.38 -8.78
CA SER A 96 -5.67 -25.41 -9.46
C SER A 96 -4.79 -24.24 -9.01
N TRP A 97 -4.14 -24.41 -7.87
CA TRP A 97 -3.33 -23.39 -7.21
C TRP A 97 -2.20 -22.85 -8.10
N GLU A 98 -1.70 -23.64 -9.05
CA GLU A 98 -0.62 -23.25 -9.98
C GLU A 98 -1.04 -22.10 -10.91
N LYS A 99 -2.35 -21.88 -11.07
CA LYS A 99 -2.91 -20.80 -11.88
C LYS A 99 -3.25 -19.55 -11.06
N VAL A 100 -3.16 -19.61 -9.74
CA VAL A 100 -3.50 -18.52 -8.83
C VAL A 100 -2.25 -17.68 -8.59
N SER A 101 -2.20 -16.50 -9.18
CA SER A 101 -1.03 -15.61 -9.10
C SER A 101 -1.14 -14.55 -8.00
N SER A 102 -2.35 -14.31 -7.49
CA SER A 102 -2.61 -13.30 -6.47
C SER A 102 -3.81 -13.66 -5.58
N LEU A 103 -3.89 -12.97 -4.44
CA LEU A 103 -5.04 -13.06 -3.53
C LEU A 103 -6.35 -12.58 -4.19
N ALA A 104 -6.28 -11.63 -5.13
CA ALA A 104 -7.45 -11.19 -5.90
C ALA A 104 -7.94 -12.28 -6.88
N ASP A 105 -7.02 -13.04 -7.51
CA ASP A 105 -7.38 -14.18 -8.36
C ASP A 105 -8.07 -15.26 -7.53
N LEU A 106 -7.55 -15.54 -6.33
CA LEU A 106 -8.16 -16.49 -5.40
C LEU A 106 -9.57 -16.05 -5.03
N GLN A 107 -9.75 -14.80 -4.59
CA GLN A 107 -11.06 -14.24 -4.27
C GLN A 107 -12.07 -14.45 -5.41
N SER A 108 -11.63 -14.16 -6.64
CA SER A 108 -12.47 -14.32 -7.83
C SER A 108 -12.82 -15.79 -8.08
N ALA A 109 -11.84 -16.69 -7.94
CA ALA A 109 -12.02 -18.13 -8.14
C ALA A 109 -13.00 -18.76 -7.13
N VAL A 110 -13.02 -18.29 -5.89
CA VAL A 110 -13.97 -18.76 -4.86
C VAL A 110 -15.28 -17.97 -4.81
N SER A 111 -15.40 -16.88 -5.58
CA SER A 111 -16.57 -16.00 -5.61
C SER A 111 -17.01 -15.50 -4.23
N ALA A 112 -16.05 -15.09 -3.40
CA ALA A 112 -16.29 -14.63 -2.03
C ALA A 112 -16.13 -13.12 -1.87
N SER A 113 -16.89 -12.54 -0.94
CA SER A 113 -16.70 -11.17 -0.47
C SER A 113 -15.38 -11.00 0.28
N LEU A 114 -14.91 -9.76 0.46
CA LEU A 114 -13.68 -9.50 1.21
C LEU A 114 -13.79 -9.91 2.69
N VAL A 115 -14.99 -9.82 3.27
CA VAL A 115 -15.25 -10.25 4.65
C VAL A 115 -15.13 -11.77 4.75
N GLU A 116 -15.75 -12.51 3.83
CA GLU A 116 -15.61 -13.97 3.78
C GLU A 116 -14.15 -14.37 3.54
N MET A 117 -13.40 -13.67 2.68
CA MET A 117 -11.97 -13.96 2.49
C MET A 117 -11.15 -13.79 3.77
N VAL A 118 -11.47 -12.80 4.61
CA VAL A 118 -10.83 -12.64 5.93
C VAL A 118 -11.10 -13.85 6.83
N ASP A 119 -12.31 -14.39 6.81
CA ASP A 119 -12.64 -15.59 7.59
C ASP A 119 -11.94 -16.83 7.02
N LEU A 120 -11.83 -16.94 5.69
CA LEU A 120 -11.06 -18.01 5.05
C LEU A 120 -9.58 -17.97 5.36
N VAL A 121 -8.98 -16.79 5.50
CA VAL A 121 -7.58 -16.69 5.94
C VAL A 121 -7.41 -17.31 7.32
N LYS A 122 -8.29 -16.99 8.27
CA LYS A 122 -8.24 -17.52 9.64
C LYS A 122 -8.53 -19.02 9.71
N GLU A 123 -9.38 -19.52 8.81
CA GLU A 123 -9.71 -20.95 8.73
C GLU A 123 -8.57 -21.77 8.12
N LEU A 124 -7.94 -21.27 7.06
CA LEU A 124 -7.07 -22.09 6.19
C LEU A 124 -5.57 -21.93 6.48
N LEU A 125 -5.16 -20.80 7.07
CA LEU A 125 -3.75 -20.49 7.35
C LEU A 125 -3.54 -20.37 8.86
N HIS A 126 -2.53 -21.07 9.39
CA HIS A 126 -2.15 -20.86 10.80
C HIS A 126 -1.29 -19.60 10.96
N GLU A 127 -1.23 -19.09 12.19
CA GLU A 127 -0.55 -17.82 12.48
C GLU A 127 0.97 -17.90 12.44
N GLU A 128 1.55 -19.05 12.81
CA GLU A 128 3.02 -19.18 12.82
C GLU A 128 3.62 -19.10 11.41
N PRO A 129 4.86 -18.58 11.25
CA PRO A 129 5.53 -18.57 9.96
C PRO A 129 5.66 -19.99 9.38
N TYR A 130 5.25 -20.14 8.13
CA TYR A 130 5.39 -21.38 7.37
C TYR A 130 6.84 -21.60 6.98
N SER A 131 7.38 -22.79 7.19
CA SER A 131 8.69 -23.12 6.61
C SER A 131 8.58 -23.41 5.10
N LYS A 132 9.66 -23.23 4.36
CA LYS A 132 9.69 -23.56 2.92
C LYS A 132 9.38 -25.04 2.67
N GLU A 133 9.86 -25.92 3.55
CA GLU A 133 9.59 -27.37 3.50
C GLU A 133 8.11 -27.67 3.74
N GLU A 134 7.49 -26.99 4.69
CA GLU A 134 6.05 -27.10 4.97
C GLU A 134 5.22 -26.69 3.75
N ILE A 135 5.56 -25.55 3.12
CA ILE A 135 4.88 -25.08 1.91
C ILE A 135 5.02 -26.10 0.78
N CYS A 136 6.22 -26.67 0.59
CA CYS A 136 6.43 -27.74 -0.39
C CYS A 136 5.56 -28.96 -0.09
N GLY A 137 5.42 -29.34 1.19
CA GLY A 137 4.56 -30.42 1.64
C GLY A 137 3.07 -30.17 1.37
N GLU A 138 2.57 -28.99 1.72
CA GLU A 138 1.17 -28.57 1.50
C GLU A 138 0.81 -28.50 0.00
N LEU A 139 1.74 -28.02 -0.83
CA LEU A 139 1.53 -27.92 -2.28
C LEU A 139 1.87 -29.21 -3.04
N GLU A 140 2.51 -30.19 -2.38
CA GLU A 140 2.97 -31.47 -2.93
C GLU A 140 3.99 -31.29 -4.08
N VAL A 141 4.97 -30.40 -3.89
CA VAL A 141 5.99 -30.07 -4.91
C VAL A 141 7.40 -30.12 -4.35
N SER A 142 8.40 -30.16 -5.24
CA SER A 142 9.80 -30.00 -4.85
C SER A 142 10.14 -28.52 -4.64
N GLU A 143 11.16 -28.27 -3.82
CA GLU A 143 11.67 -26.91 -3.58
C GLU A 143 12.09 -26.21 -4.88
N GLY A 144 12.76 -26.92 -5.79
CA GLY A 144 13.17 -26.36 -7.07
C GLY A 144 11.99 -25.96 -7.97
N PHE A 145 10.87 -26.68 -7.90
CA PHE A 145 9.65 -26.31 -8.62
C PHE A 145 8.97 -25.09 -7.98
N LEU A 146 8.91 -25.04 -6.64
CA LEU A 146 8.39 -23.89 -5.90
C LEU A 146 9.18 -22.62 -6.22
N ASP A 147 10.52 -22.71 -6.23
CA ASP A 147 11.41 -21.59 -6.54
C ASP A 147 11.17 -21.03 -7.93
N GLN A 148 10.96 -21.91 -8.91
CA GLN A 148 10.73 -21.51 -10.29
C GLN A 148 9.35 -20.88 -10.49
N LEU A 149 8.33 -21.39 -9.82
CA LEU A 149 6.94 -20.98 -10.05
C LEU A 149 6.54 -19.76 -9.20
N SER A 150 6.96 -19.73 -7.94
CA SER A 150 6.33 -18.86 -6.92
C SER A 150 7.27 -17.81 -6.34
N LEU A 151 8.59 -17.97 -6.48
CA LEU A 151 9.58 -17.07 -5.91
C LEU A 151 10.35 -16.30 -6.99
N SER A 152 10.85 -15.13 -6.61
CA SER A 152 11.82 -14.36 -7.38
C SER A 152 13.26 -14.71 -6.99
N SER A 153 14.23 -14.38 -7.84
CA SER A 153 15.65 -14.72 -7.63
C SER A 153 16.22 -14.19 -6.30
N ASN A 154 15.73 -13.04 -5.81
CA ASN A 154 16.15 -12.49 -4.51
C ASN A 154 15.26 -12.92 -3.33
N THR A 155 14.44 -13.95 -3.50
CA THR A 155 13.59 -14.51 -2.42
C THR A 155 13.75 -16.03 -2.24
N THR A 156 14.46 -16.73 -3.13
CA THR A 156 14.66 -18.19 -3.05
C THR A 156 15.40 -18.65 -1.79
N HIS A 157 16.25 -17.77 -1.23
CA HIS A 157 17.02 -18.02 0.00
C HIS A 157 16.19 -17.87 1.29
N ILE A 158 14.95 -17.40 1.20
CA ILE A 158 14.08 -17.20 2.36
C ILE A 158 13.49 -18.55 2.77
N SER A 159 13.62 -18.89 4.05
CA SER A 159 13.19 -20.19 4.60
C SER A 159 11.84 -20.16 5.33
N HIS A 160 11.34 -18.97 5.70
CA HIS A 160 10.10 -18.82 6.47
C HIS A 160 9.22 -17.69 5.91
N PHE A 161 7.91 -17.90 5.85
CA PHE A 161 6.95 -16.99 5.23
C PHE A 161 5.72 -16.77 6.11
N LYS A 162 5.34 -15.50 6.37
CA LYS A 162 4.17 -15.13 7.19
C LYS A 162 2.89 -15.02 6.37
N LEU A 163 2.38 -16.17 5.92
CA LEU A 163 1.24 -16.23 4.99
C LEU A 163 -0.05 -15.63 5.58
N HIS A 164 -0.40 -16.01 6.80
CA HIS A 164 -1.65 -15.58 7.46
C HIS A 164 -1.73 -14.06 7.60
N GLN A 165 -0.69 -13.42 8.14
CA GLN A 165 -0.68 -11.98 8.38
C GLN A 165 -0.71 -11.18 7.07
N ARG A 166 -0.01 -11.65 6.02
CA ARG A 166 0.03 -10.95 4.73
C ARG A 166 -1.32 -11.02 4.03
N ALA A 167 -1.93 -12.21 3.97
CA ALA A 167 -3.25 -12.37 3.39
C ALA A 167 -4.31 -11.56 4.15
N LEU A 168 -4.26 -11.60 5.48
CA LEU A 168 -5.17 -10.85 6.33
C LEU A 168 -5.06 -9.34 6.08
N HIS A 169 -3.83 -8.81 6.04
CA HIS A 169 -3.59 -7.41 5.70
C HIS A 169 -4.21 -7.04 4.35
N VAL A 170 -3.94 -7.83 3.30
CA VAL A 170 -4.37 -7.51 1.93
C VAL A 170 -5.90 -7.44 1.81
N TYR A 171 -6.63 -8.44 2.31
CA TYR A 171 -8.10 -8.42 2.21
C TYR A 171 -8.72 -7.32 3.07
N GLN A 172 -8.18 -7.06 4.28
CA GLN A 172 -8.65 -5.97 5.13
C GLN A 172 -8.36 -4.60 4.52
N GLU A 173 -7.18 -4.40 3.92
CA GLU A 173 -6.81 -3.15 3.25
C GLU A 173 -7.69 -2.91 2.02
N ALA A 174 -7.95 -3.94 1.22
CA ALA A 174 -8.90 -3.84 0.11
C ALA A 174 -10.31 -3.44 0.58
N ASN A 175 -10.74 -3.93 1.75
CA ASN A 175 -12.02 -3.54 2.33
C ASN A 175 -12.02 -2.08 2.79
N ARG A 176 -10.92 -1.61 3.40
CA ARG A 176 -10.74 -0.20 3.77
C ARG A 176 -10.76 0.72 2.56
N VAL A 177 -10.20 0.32 1.42
CA VAL A 177 -10.28 1.09 0.17
C VAL A 177 -11.72 1.28 -0.28
N ARG A 178 -12.53 0.20 -0.29
CA ARG A 178 -13.96 0.28 -0.62
C ARG A 178 -14.72 1.18 0.35
N ALA A 179 -14.52 0.99 1.65
CA ALA A 179 -15.14 1.83 2.68
C ALA A 179 -14.73 3.31 2.53
N PHE A 180 -13.48 3.60 2.19
CA PHE A 180 -13.00 4.97 1.95
C PHE A 180 -13.72 5.58 0.74
N GLN A 181 -13.83 4.83 -0.37
CA GLN A 181 -14.54 5.26 -1.56
C GLN A 181 -16.03 5.53 -1.27
N GLU A 182 -16.70 4.63 -0.56
CA GLU A 182 -18.12 4.77 -0.18
C GLU A 182 -18.34 6.03 0.69
N VAL A 183 -17.44 6.32 1.64
CA VAL A 183 -17.52 7.54 2.44
C VAL A 183 -17.37 8.80 1.56
N CYS A 184 -16.48 8.78 0.57
CA CYS A 184 -16.32 9.88 -0.38
C CYS A 184 -17.54 10.06 -1.30
N GLN A 185 -18.20 8.97 -1.71
CA GLN A 185 -19.32 8.99 -2.65
C GLN A 185 -20.65 9.44 -2.02
N ASN A 186 -20.84 9.28 -0.71
CA ASN A 186 -22.12 9.57 -0.05
C ASN A 186 -22.44 11.07 0.15
N GLU A 187 -21.73 11.97 -0.57
CA GLU A 187 -21.89 13.43 -0.80
C GLU A 187 -22.16 14.36 0.41
N THR A 188 -22.46 13.84 1.59
CA THR A 188 -22.76 14.65 2.76
C THR A 188 -21.45 15.03 3.44
N VAL A 189 -20.84 16.10 2.93
CA VAL A 189 -19.68 16.76 3.54
C VAL A 189 -20.03 17.07 4.99
N SER A 190 -19.47 16.28 5.89
CA SER A 190 -19.64 16.46 7.33
C SER A 190 -18.33 16.16 8.01
N SER A 191 -18.13 16.79 9.17
CA SER A 191 -17.04 16.44 10.09
C SER A 191 -17.00 14.93 10.36
N LEU A 192 -18.16 14.27 10.38
CA LEU A 192 -18.28 12.83 10.54
C LEU A 192 -17.66 12.03 9.39
N ALA A 193 -17.85 12.45 8.13
CA ALA A 193 -17.21 11.79 7.00
C ALA A 193 -15.68 11.87 7.09
N LEU A 194 -15.14 13.06 7.38
CA LEU A 194 -13.69 13.25 7.55
C LEU A 194 -13.13 12.45 8.72
N MET A 195 -13.85 12.35 9.84
CA MET A 195 -13.46 11.50 10.98
C MET A 195 -13.41 10.02 10.60
N LYS A 196 -14.39 9.52 9.84
CA LYS A 196 -14.41 8.13 9.33
C LYS A 196 -13.24 7.85 8.39
N LEU A 197 -12.94 8.76 7.46
CA LEU A 197 -11.77 8.63 6.59
C LEU A 197 -10.46 8.57 7.40
N GLY A 198 -10.35 9.41 8.42
CA GLY A 198 -9.20 9.40 9.33
C GLY A 198 -9.08 8.09 10.12
N GLU A 199 -10.19 7.51 10.55
CA GLU A 199 -10.23 6.20 11.19
C GLU A 199 -9.73 5.08 10.27
N LEU A 200 -10.24 5.02 9.04
CA LEU A 200 -9.76 4.06 8.02
C LEU A 200 -8.25 4.19 7.76
N MET A 201 -7.72 5.42 7.73
CA MET A 201 -6.27 5.64 7.58
C MET A 201 -5.49 5.10 8.77
N ARG A 202 -5.97 5.30 10.00
CA ARG A 202 -5.32 4.81 11.22
C ARG A 202 -5.31 3.28 11.28
N GLU A 203 -6.45 2.66 10.99
CA GLU A 203 -6.56 1.20 10.90
C GLU A 203 -5.63 0.63 9.82
N SER A 204 -5.51 1.32 8.69
CA SER A 204 -4.54 0.95 7.65
C SER A 204 -3.11 1.03 8.17
N HIS A 205 -2.73 2.08 8.91
CA HIS A 205 -1.39 2.18 9.51
C HIS A 205 -1.10 1.04 10.48
N GLU A 206 -2.02 0.72 11.38
CA GLU A 206 -1.86 -0.38 12.34
C GLU A 206 -1.74 -1.72 11.61
N SER A 207 -2.50 -1.93 10.53
CA SER A 207 -2.37 -3.12 9.70
C SER A 207 -1.00 -3.18 9.00
N LEU A 208 -0.51 -2.08 8.43
CA LEU A 208 0.81 -2.00 7.79
C LEU A 208 1.95 -2.25 8.78
N LYS A 209 1.80 -1.79 10.02
CA LYS A 209 2.77 -1.95 11.09
C LYS A 209 2.79 -3.37 11.64
N ASN A 210 1.63 -3.92 12.00
CA ASN A 210 1.55 -5.16 12.78
C ASN A 210 1.33 -6.39 11.89
N LEU A 211 0.53 -6.30 10.83
CA LEU A 211 0.23 -7.42 9.93
C LEU A 211 1.14 -7.46 8.71
N TYR A 212 1.43 -6.31 8.10
CA TYR A 212 2.33 -6.26 6.94
C TYR A 212 3.79 -6.01 7.32
N GLU A 213 4.08 -5.60 8.56
CA GLU A 213 5.43 -5.39 9.08
C GLU A 213 6.32 -4.58 8.12
N CYS A 214 5.77 -3.49 7.59
CA CYS A 214 6.45 -2.59 6.66
C CYS A 214 6.55 -1.16 7.20
N SER A 215 6.37 -0.94 8.51
CA SER A 215 6.59 0.39 9.10
C SER A 215 8.06 0.64 9.43
N HIS A 216 8.33 1.76 10.09
CA HIS A 216 9.65 2.16 10.57
C HIS A 216 9.47 3.05 11.82
N PRO A 217 10.38 3.01 12.82
CA PRO A 217 10.23 3.81 14.04
C PRO A 217 9.98 5.31 13.80
N ASN A 218 10.64 5.88 12.78
CA ASN A 218 10.39 7.27 12.39
C ASN A 218 9.01 7.52 11.76
N LEU A 219 8.46 6.55 11.01
CA LEU A 219 7.09 6.63 10.50
C LEU A 219 6.10 6.58 11.66
N ASP A 220 6.27 5.62 12.57
CA ASP A 220 5.43 5.46 13.76
C ASP A 220 5.45 6.72 14.62
N LYS A 221 6.64 7.32 14.83
CA LYS A 221 6.78 8.58 15.58
C LYS A 221 6.04 9.73 14.91
N LEU A 222 6.11 9.86 13.57
CA LEU A 222 5.37 10.89 12.84
C LEU A 222 3.85 10.68 12.94
N VAL A 223 3.38 9.44 12.83
CA VAL A 223 1.95 9.11 13.01
C VAL A 223 1.49 9.48 14.42
N TYR A 224 2.21 9.02 15.45
CA TYR A 224 1.89 9.28 16.85
C TYR A 224 1.88 10.78 17.20
N LEU A 225 2.85 11.55 16.70
CA LEU A 225 2.90 13.01 16.92
C LEU A 225 1.67 13.73 16.34
N GLY A 226 1.02 13.12 15.34
CA GLY A 226 -0.21 13.62 14.74
C GLY A 226 -1.49 13.22 15.43
N GLU A 227 -1.46 12.30 16.40
CA GLU A 227 -2.65 11.92 17.14
C GLU A 227 -3.25 13.13 17.87
N GLY A 228 -4.56 13.30 17.74
CA GLY A 228 -5.31 14.45 18.26
C GLY A 228 -5.12 15.75 17.47
N ARG A 229 -4.34 15.77 16.38
CA ARG A 229 -4.14 16.95 15.49
C ARG A 229 -4.55 16.66 14.05
N ALA A 230 -4.14 15.50 13.54
CA ALA A 230 -4.65 14.91 12.31
C ALA A 230 -5.86 14.03 12.63
N LEU A 231 -6.78 13.94 11.68
CA LEU A 231 -7.94 13.04 11.76
C LEU A 231 -7.50 11.58 11.63
N GLY A 232 -6.48 11.34 10.80
CA GLY A 232 -5.82 10.05 10.64
C GLY A 232 -4.52 10.20 9.86
N SER A 233 -3.57 9.31 10.14
CA SER A 233 -2.25 9.30 9.48
C SER A 233 -1.82 7.87 9.25
N ARG A 234 -1.11 7.64 8.13
CA ARG A 234 -0.50 6.35 7.81
C ARG A 234 0.76 6.53 7.00
N LEU A 235 1.63 5.51 6.99
CA LEU A 235 2.70 5.44 6.00
C LEU A 235 2.12 5.40 4.58
N THR A 236 2.87 5.90 3.60
CA THR A 236 2.52 5.83 2.18
C THR A 236 3.70 5.33 1.34
N GLY A 237 3.40 4.69 0.21
CA GLY A 237 4.37 3.91 -0.54
C GLY A 237 4.67 2.57 0.12
N ALA A 238 5.88 2.04 -0.11
CA ALA A 238 6.23 0.69 0.33
C ALA A 238 6.50 0.55 1.83
N GLY A 239 6.83 1.66 2.51
CA GLY A 239 7.22 1.63 3.92
C GLY A 239 8.72 1.38 4.16
N TRP A 240 9.06 0.90 5.36
CA TRP A 240 10.42 0.80 5.93
C TRP A 240 11.21 2.13 5.93
N GLY A 241 10.49 3.24 5.85
CA GLY A 241 11.02 4.58 5.63
C GLY A 241 10.14 5.34 4.64
N GLY A 242 10.66 6.42 4.07
CA GLY A 242 9.89 7.27 3.16
C GLY A 242 8.93 8.18 3.91
N CYS A 243 7.66 8.26 3.49
CA CYS A 243 6.72 9.27 3.96
C CYS A 243 5.52 8.70 4.71
N ILE A 244 4.91 9.54 5.54
CA ILE A 244 3.51 9.39 5.93
C ILE A 244 2.62 10.32 5.09
N VAL A 245 1.34 9.99 5.04
CA VAL A 245 0.24 10.85 4.60
C VAL A 245 -0.74 11.02 5.75
N ALA A 246 -1.11 12.25 6.04
CA ALA A 246 -2.02 12.60 7.12
C ALA A 246 -3.22 13.39 6.57
N LEU A 247 -4.41 13.07 7.06
CA LEU A 247 -5.65 13.81 6.78
C LEU A 247 -5.86 14.85 7.88
N THR A 248 -5.98 16.09 7.45
CA THR A 248 -6.24 17.28 8.29
C THR A 248 -7.40 18.09 7.70
N THR A 249 -7.69 19.23 8.32
CA THR A 249 -8.65 20.21 7.80
C THR A 249 -7.94 21.50 7.41
N LYS A 250 -8.61 22.36 6.63
CA LYS A 250 -8.09 23.71 6.32
C LYS A 250 -7.72 24.52 7.58
N ASP A 251 -8.44 24.31 8.68
CA ASP A 251 -8.23 25.05 9.93
C ASP A 251 -7.08 24.47 10.77
N THR A 252 -6.81 23.17 10.66
CA THR A 252 -5.81 22.48 11.49
C THR A 252 -4.48 22.21 10.79
N VAL A 253 -4.41 22.35 9.46
CA VAL A 253 -3.23 22.00 8.66
C VAL A 253 -1.96 22.75 9.09
N SER A 254 -2.06 24.05 9.35
CA SER A 254 -0.89 24.87 9.72
C SER A 254 -0.32 24.49 11.09
N ASP A 255 -1.19 24.28 12.09
CA ASP A 255 -0.77 23.83 13.43
C ASP A 255 -0.15 22.43 13.38
N TYR A 256 -0.72 21.54 12.57
CA TYR A 256 -0.20 20.19 12.38
C TYR A 256 1.22 20.21 11.79
N ILE A 257 1.43 20.94 10.68
CA ILE A 257 2.75 21.07 10.04
C ILE A 257 3.77 21.67 11.02
N ASN A 258 3.41 22.74 11.73
CA ASN A 258 4.30 23.37 12.70
C ASN A 258 4.66 22.43 13.86
N THR A 259 3.69 21.63 14.33
CA THR A 259 3.93 20.61 15.34
C THR A 259 4.96 19.59 14.86
N LEU A 260 4.87 19.10 13.62
CA LEU A 260 5.85 18.15 13.09
C LEU A 260 7.23 18.79 12.94
N LYS A 261 7.31 20.02 12.41
CA LYS A 261 8.56 20.80 12.33
C LYS A 261 9.24 20.90 13.69
N GLU A 262 8.50 21.29 14.73
CA GLU A 262 9.05 21.50 16.07
C GLU A 262 9.36 20.20 16.82
N LYS A 263 8.53 19.16 16.70
CA LYS A 263 8.65 17.95 17.54
C LYS A 263 9.40 16.79 16.89
N PHE A 264 9.46 16.74 15.56
CA PHE A 264 10.12 15.66 14.82
C PHE A 264 11.40 16.12 14.12
N TYR A 265 11.37 17.26 13.42
CA TYR A 265 12.48 17.71 12.58
C TYR A 265 13.49 18.58 13.33
N LYS A 266 13.02 19.52 14.17
CA LYS A 266 13.89 20.41 14.93
C LYS A 266 14.77 19.62 15.90
N GLY A 267 16.07 19.86 15.84
CA GLY A 267 17.07 19.15 16.63
C GLY A 267 17.35 17.71 16.16
N ASN A 268 16.70 17.23 15.10
CA ASN A 268 17.03 15.93 14.51
C ASN A 268 18.26 16.06 13.61
N PRO A 269 19.37 15.35 13.90
CA PRO A 269 20.59 15.44 13.09
C PRO A 269 20.38 15.12 11.61
N ALA A 270 19.46 14.21 11.30
CA ALA A 270 19.15 13.81 9.92
C ALA A 270 18.36 14.87 9.13
N ALA A 271 17.87 15.92 9.79
CA ALA A 271 17.18 17.06 9.20
C ALA A 271 18.09 18.30 9.05
N VAL A 272 19.28 18.32 9.66
CA VAL A 272 20.18 19.47 9.62
C VAL A 272 20.58 19.78 8.17
N GLY A 273 20.45 21.05 7.79
CA GLY A 273 20.78 21.53 6.44
C GLY A 273 19.75 21.19 5.37
N LYS A 274 18.64 20.52 5.72
CA LYS A 274 17.52 20.26 4.80
C LYS A 274 16.48 21.36 4.91
N ASP A 275 15.85 21.68 3.78
CA ASP A 275 14.66 22.53 3.76
C ASP A 275 13.46 21.77 4.35
N LEU A 276 12.93 22.26 5.47
CA LEU A 276 11.79 21.63 6.14
C LEU A 276 10.51 21.73 5.31
N ASP A 277 10.37 22.74 4.44
CA ASP A 277 9.21 22.87 3.56
C ASP A 277 9.20 21.79 2.47
N SER A 278 10.36 21.24 2.12
CA SER A 278 10.48 20.07 1.24
C SER A 278 10.18 18.73 1.95
N LEU A 279 10.24 18.71 3.28
CA LEU A 279 10.08 17.49 4.10
C LEU A 279 8.68 17.33 4.66
N VAL A 280 7.97 18.43 4.94
CA VAL A 280 6.61 18.42 5.44
C VAL A 280 5.77 19.53 4.80
N PHE A 281 4.76 19.14 4.03
CA PHE A 281 3.96 20.07 3.24
C PHE A 281 2.54 19.55 3.00
N ALA A 282 1.60 20.48 2.83
CA ALA A 282 0.25 20.17 2.39
C ALA A 282 0.22 19.89 0.88
N THR A 283 -0.67 19.01 0.44
CA THR A 283 -0.82 18.63 -0.98
C THR A 283 -2.28 18.46 -1.36
N GLU A 284 -2.53 18.53 -2.66
CA GLU A 284 -3.84 18.33 -3.29
C GLU A 284 -3.69 17.45 -4.55
N PRO A 285 -4.74 16.73 -4.98
CA PRO A 285 -4.66 15.91 -6.19
C PRO A 285 -4.38 16.78 -7.43
N ASN A 286 -3.44 16.34 -8.26
CA ASN A 286 -2.96 17.10 -9.42
C ASN A 286 -3.05 16.29 -10.72
N THR A 287 -2.80 16.96 -11.85
CA THR A 287 -2.78 16.33 -13.17
C THR A 287 -1.63 15.32 -13.26
N GLY A 288 -1.88 14.20 -13.93
CA GLY A 288 -0.83 13.25 -14.31
C GLY A 288 0.10 13.81 -15.40
N ALA A 289 0.90 12.93 -16.02
CA ALA A 289 1.90 13.31 -17.01
C ALA A 289 1.32 14.12 -18.19
N GLU A 290 2.06 15.16 -18.58
CA GLU A 290 1.75 16.10 -19.66
C GLU A 290 3.01 16.42 -20.47
N ILE A 291 2.81 16.82 -21.73
CA ILE A 291 3.88 17.28 -22.62
C ILE A 291 3.74 18.79 -22.79
N TYR A 292 4.75 19.54 -22.36
CA TYR A 292 4.82 20.98 -22.58
C TYR A 292 5.46 21.24 -23.95
N LYS A 293 4.71 21.87 -24.85
CA LYS A 293 5.24 22.39 -26.11
C LYS A 293 5.66 23.83 -25.89
N LEU A 294 6.96 24.09 -25.98
CA LEU A 294 7.47 25.46 -25.97
C LEU A 294 7.20 26.08 -27.34
N GLU A 295 6.48 27.20 -27.38
CA GLU A 295 6.36 28.02 -28.58
C GLU A 295 7.76 28.60 -28.89
N GLN A 296 8.24 28.38 -30.12
CA GLN A 296 9.49 28.94 -30.63
C GLN A 296 9.29 30.36 -31.15
#